data_AF-A0A1Q4R117-F1
#
_entry.id   AF-A0A1Q4R117-F1
#
_cell.length_a   1.000
_cell.length_b   1.000
_cell.length_c   1.000
_cell.angle_alpha   90.00
_cell.angle_beta   90.00
_cell.angle_gamma   90.00
#
_symmetry.space_group_name_H-M   'P 1'
#
loop_
_entity.id
_entity.type
_entity.pdbx_description
1 polymer ?
#
loop_
_entity_poly.entity_id
_entity_poly.type
_entity_poly.pdbx_seq_one_letter_code
_entity_poly.pdbx_strand_id
1 'polypeptide(L)'
;MASTKKGKAIAANNATKHGIYSQKPPTIDDQDFALYEQTKAGLVAEFEPQMISEEMQIEQITMARVRIHRLWRAEAAIIQEQRAEARKRAIEPQDTSLSDLLGDIWGSSNKEPEIEPAIKKELEGLCQLLNDLQPERKAIVNCDDSQKRFQREERHLQRTIDNGLKYLQQQRDRRNGANPQTVDIELN
;
A
#
# COMPACT_ATOMS: atom_id res chain seq x y z
N MET A 1 2.86 -19.19 20.13
CA MET A 1 2.73 -19.78 18.78
C MET A 1 2.89 -18.79 17.61
N ALA A 2 2.90 -17.47 17.83
CA ALA A 2 3.04 -16.47 16.76
C ALA A 2 4.46 -16.31 16.16
N SER A 3 5.48 -17.00 16.70
CA SER A 3 6.88 -16.74 16.34
C SER A 3 7.45 -17.62 15.22
N THR A 4 6.69 -18.59 14.69
CA THR A 4 7.14 -19.44 13.57
C THR A 4 6.87 -18.76 12.23
N LYS A 5 7.65 -19.06 11.16
CA LYS A 5 7.40 -18.53 9.80
C LYS A 5 5.96 -18.80 9.34
N LYS A 6 5.39 -19.97 9.68
CA LYS A 6 3.97 -20.29 9.47
C LYS A 6 3.02 -19.43 10.30
N GLY A 7 3.31 -19.20 11.59
CA GLY A 7 2.52 -18.34 12.46
C GLY A 7 2.47 -16.89 12.00
N LYS A 8 3.60 -16.34 11.52
CA LYS A 8 3.68 -15.00 10.94
C LYS A 8 2.89 -14.87 9.64
N ALA A 9 2.96 -15.87 8.75
CA ALA A 9 2.19 -15.88 7.51
C ALA A 9 0.67 -15.96 7.74
N ILE A 10 0.23 -16.71 8.77
CA ILE A 10 -1.18 -16.77 9.17
C ILE A 10 -1.63 -15.44 9.78
N ALA A 11 -0.80 -14.81 10.63
CA ALA A 11 -1.08 -13.48 11.18
C ALA A 11 -1.19 -12.40 10.08
N ALA A 12 -0.29 -12.43 9.09
CA ALA A 12 -0.32 -11.52 7.93
C ALA A 12 -1.58 -11.74 7.06
N ASN A 13 -1.97 -13.00 6.84
CA ASN A 13 -3.21 -13.33 6.12
C ASN A 13 -4.47 -12.94 6.90
N ASN A 14 -4.46 -13.03 8.23
CA ASN A 14 -5.59 -12.62 9.05
C ASN A 14 -5.70 -11.08 9.14
N ALA A 15 -4.56 -10.37 9.18
CA ALA A 15 -4.53 -8.91 9.09
C ALA A 15 -5.04 -8.39 7.74
N THR A 16 -4.82 -9.13 6.65
CA THR A 16 -5.36 -8.77 5.32
C THR A 16 -6.82 -9.21 5.12
N LYS A 17 -7.23 -10.38 5.62
CA LYS A 17 -8.62 -10.87 5.51
C LYS A 17 -9.61 -10.17 6.46
N HIS A 18 -9.17 -9.78 7.65
CA HIS A 18 -10.01 -9.12 8.66
C HIS A 18 -9.69 -7.63 8.85
N GLY A 19 -8.65 -7.10 8.20
CA GLY A 19 -8.24 -5.68 8.31
C GLY A 19 -8.71 -4.83 7.13
N ILE A 20 -7.80 -4.54 6.18
CA ILE A 20 -7.98 -3.53 5.12
C ILE A 20 -9.18 -3.85 4.21
N TYR A 21 -9.40 -5.12 3.89
CA TYR A 21 -10.47 -5.55 2.98
C TYR A 21 -11.75 -5.99 3.70
N SER A 22 -11.87 -5.75 5.01
CA SER A 22 -13.07 -6.13 5.75
C SER A 22 -14.30 -5.42 5.16
N GLN A 23 -15.30 -6.22 4.80
CA GLN A 23 -16.62 -5.75 4.37
C GLN A 23 -17.53 -5.39 5.55
N LYS A 24 -17.17 -5.84 6.75
CA LYS A 24 -17.97 -5.60 7.95
C LYS A 24 -17.49 -4.34 8.66
N PRO A 25 -18.42 -3.57 9.26
CA PRO A 25 -18.07 -2.48 10.16
C PRO A 25 -17.09 -2.93 11.24
N PRO A 26 -16.21 -2.02 11.71
CA PRO A 26 -15.38 -2.29 12.87
C PRO A 26 -16.23 -2.69 14.08
N THR A 27 -15.71 -3.57 14.92
CA THR A 27 -16.35 -3.98 16.17
C THR A 27 -16.04 -2.99 17.30
N ILE A 28 -16.88 -2.99 18.33
CA ILE A 28 -17.00 -1.95 19.38
C ILE A 28 -15.67 -1.55 20.08
N ASP A 29 -14.67 -2.43 20.13
CA ASP A 29 -13.44 -2.23 20.91
C ASP A 29 -12.24 -1.66 20.12
N ASP A 30 -12.43 -1.25 18.87
CA ASP A 30 -11.34 -0.76 18.02
C ASP A 30 -11.35 0.78 17.85
N GLN A 31 -10.15 1.38 17.73
CA GLN A 31 -10.00 2.79 17.31
C GLN A 31 -10.75 3.10 16.00
N ASP A 32 -10.90 2.09 15.15
CA ASP A 32 -11.63 2.19 13.90
C ASP A 32 -13.14 2.33 14.11
N PHE A 33 -13.71 1.79 15.19
CA PHE A 33 -15.13 1.94 15.52
C PHE A 33 -15.45 3.38 15.91
N ALA A 34 -14.59 4.01 16.72
CA ALA A 34 -14.74 5.43 17.03
C ALA A 34 -14.70 6.31 15.77
N LEU A 35 -13.77 6.03 14.85
CA LEU A 35 -13.70 6.73 13.57
C LEU A 35 -14.94 6.48 12.70
N TYR A 36 -15.44 5.25 12.68
CA TYR A 36 -16.67 4.87 11.97
C TYR A 36 -17.87 5.66 12.49
N GLU A 37 -18.13 5.60 13.80
CA GLU A 37 -19.26 6.28 14.43
C GLU A 37 -19.19 7.80 14.26
N GLN A 38 -18.01 8.39 14.46
CA GLN A 38 -17.81 9.82 14.28
C GLN A 38 -18.08 10.26 12.83
N THR A 39 -17.56 9.50 11.86
CA THR A 39 -17.75 9.81 10.43
C THR A 39 -19.22 9.65 10.03
N LYS A 40 -19.87 8.55 10.47
CA LYS A 40 -21.29 8.30 10.21
C LYS A 40 -22.16 9.39 10.81
N ALA A 41 -21.96 9.72 12.08
CA ALA A 41 -22.71 10.78 12.77
C ALA A 41 -22.56 12.14 12.09
N GLY A 42 -21.35 12.49 11.65
CA GLY A 42 -21.10 13.73 10.90
C GLY A 42 -21.87 13.78 9.58
N LEU A 43 -21.81 12.69 8.79
CA LEU A 43 -22.53 12.60 7.51
C LEU A 43 -24.05 12.60 7.69
N VAL A 44 -24.58 11.92 8.72
CA VAL A 44 -26.02 11.94 9.02
C VAL A 44 -26.46 13.34 9.41
N ALA A 45 -25.70 14.04 10.24
CA ALA A 45 -26.00 15.41 10.65
C ALA A 45 -25.91 16.40 9.48
N GLU A 46 -24.99 16.21 8.55
CA GLU A 46 -24.79 17.10 7.40
C GLU A 46 -25.85 16.92 6.30
N PHE A 47 -26.19 15.67 5.98
CA PHE A 47 -27.03 15.33 4.84
C PHE A 47 -28.49 15.03 5.19
N GLU A 48 -28.80 14.75 6.46
CA GLU A 48 -30.15 14.44 6.95
C GLU A 48 -30.86 13.43 6.02
N PRO A 49 -30.36 12.18 5.92
CA PRO A 49 -30.88 11.19 4.98
C PRO A 49 -32.36 10.92 5.25
N GLN A 50 -33.16 10.87 4.18
CA GLN A 50 -34.60 10.58 4.25
C GLN A 50 -34.95 9.23 3.63
N MET A 51 -34.08 8.72 2.75
CA MET A 51 -34.28 7.44 2.07
C MET A 51 -33.22 6.42 2.49
N ILE A 52 -33.61 5.14 2.46
CA ILE A 52 -32.71 4.01 2.73
C ILE A 52 -31.47 4.05 1.82
N SER A 53 -31.62 4.48 0.56
CA SER A 53 -30.48 4.57 -0.37
C SER A 53 -29.43 5.59 0.09
N GLU A 54 -29.83 6.66 0.77
CA GLU A 54 -28.91 7.67 1.31
C GLU A 54 -28.21 7.15 2.55
N GLU A 55 -28.94 6.46 3.44
CA GLU A 55 -28.35 5.79 4.59
C GLU A 55 -27.30 4.77 4.18
N MET A 56 -27.63 3.91 3.19
CA MET A 56 -26.69 2.96 2.61
C MET A 56 -25.46 3.66 2.02
N GLN A 57 -25.65 4.80 1.37
CA GLN A 57 -24.54 5.56 0.79
C GLN A 57 -23.62 6.15 1.87
N ILE A 58 -24.20 6.69 2.95
CA ILE A 58 -23.45 7.18 4.11
C ILE A 58 -22.63 6.05 4.72
N GLU A 59 -23.21 4.85 4.87
CA GLU A 59 -22.47 3.69 5.39
C GLU A 59 -21.32 3.28 4.49
N GLN A 60 -21.50 3.30 3.16
CA GLN A 60 -20.43 3.01 2.21
C GLN A 60 -19.28 4.01 2.30
N ILE A 61 -19.58 5.31 2.38
CA ILE A 61 -18.58 6.37 2.54
C ILE A 61 -17.82 6.18 3.85
N THR A 62 -18.55 5.95 4.94
CA THR A 62 -17.99 5.72 6.27
C THR A 62 -17.03 4.52 6.27
N MET A 63 -17.45 3.41 5.68
CA MET A 63 -16.61 2.21 5.53
C MET A 63 -15.37 2.49 4.69
N ALA A 64 -15.52 3.20 3.56
CA ALA A 64 -14.39 3.56 2.71
C ALA A 64 -13.37 4.42 3.47
N ARG A 65 -13.84 5.36 4.30
CA ARG A 65 -12.99 6.22 5.12
C ARG A 65 -12.17 5.43 6.14
N VAL A 66 -12.81 4.50 6.85
CA VAL A 66 -12.10 3.61 7.79
C VAL A 66 -11.05 2.77 7.08
N ARG A 67 -11.37 2.23 5.90
CA ARG A 67 -10.40 1.45 5.11
C ARG A 67 -9.20 2.27 4.67
N ILE A 68 -9.39 3.52 4.25
CA ILE A 68 -8.29 4.44 3.94
C ILE A 68 -7.38 4.62 5.16
N HIS A 69 -7.98 4.84 6.34
CA HIS A 69 -7.19 5.00 7.57
C HIS A 69 -6.36 3.75 7.90
N ARG A 70 -6.95 2.55 7.75
CA ARG A 70 -6.23 1.28 7.89
C ARG A 70 -5.09 1.14 6.89
N LEU A 71 -5.32 1.54 5.65
CA LEU A 71 -4.32 1.52 4.58
C LEU A 71 -3.11 2.37 4.97
N TRP A 72 -3.33 3.62 5.39
CA TRP A 72 -2.25 4.51 5.81
C TRP A 72 -1.47 3.98 7.02
N ARG A 73 -2.14 3.35 7.99
CA ARG A 73 -1.46 2.70 9.13
C ARG A 73 -0.57 1.54 8.66
N ALA A 74 -1.04 0.74 7.70
CA ALA A 74 -0.27 -0.35 7.13
C ALA A 74 0.95 0.17 6.36
N GLU A 75 0.79 1.22 5.55
CA GLU A 75 1.89 1.88 4.86
C GLU A 75 2.93 2.45 5.82
N ALA A 76 2.49 3.13 6.88
CA ALA A 76 3.38 3.66 7.91
C ALA A 76 4.17 2.54 8.62
N ALA A 77 3.52 1.41 8.93
CA ALA A 77 4.19 0.26 9.54
C ALA A 77 5.28 -0.33 8.64
N ILE A 78 5.01 -0.45 7.34
CA ILE A 78 5.99 -0.94 6.35
C ILE A 78 7.19 0.00 6.26
N ILE A 79 6.96 1.32 6.19
CA ILE A 79 8.03 2.32 6.16
C ILE A 79 8.87 2.26 7.45
N GLN A 80 8.24 2.06 8.61
CA GLN A 80 8.94 1.93 9.88
C GLN A 80 9.82 0.67 9.93
N GLU A 81 9.32 -0.47 9.44
CA GLU A 81 10.07 -1.72 9.35
C GLU A 81 11.30 -1.55 8.45
N GLN A 82 11.12 -0.96 7.26
CA GLN A 82 12.21 -0.66 6.33
C GLN A 82 13.28 0.25 6.96
N ARG A 83 12.88 1.28 7.69
CA ARG A 83 13.82 2.16 8.42
C ARG A 83 14.57 1.41 9.51
N ALA A 84 13.90 0.51 10.23
CA ALA A 84 14.53 -0.30 11.26
C ALA A 84 15.55 -1.29 10.64
N GLU A 85 15.24 -1.90 9.51
CA GLU A 85 16.15 -2.77 8.76
C GLU A 85 17.36 -2.00 8.22
N ALA A 86 17.15 -0.85 7.60
CA ALA A 86 18.23 0.00 7.10
C ALA A 86 19.17 0.46 8.23
N ARG A 87 18.61 0.81 9.41
CA ARG A 87 19.41 1.15 10.59
C ARG A 87 20.24 -0.01 11.10
N LYS A 88 19.69 -1.24 11.11
CA LYS A 88 20.46 -2.43 11.51
C LYS A 88 21.64 -2.66 10.56
N ARG A 89 21.41 -2.56 9.24
CA ARG A 89 22.48 -2.67 8.22
C ARG A 89 23.55 -1.59 8.34
N ALA A 90 23.20 -0.39 8.78
CA ALA A 90 24.15 0.71 8.96
C ALA A 90 25.03 0.56 10.22
N ILE A 91 24.60 -0.25 11.20
CA ILE A 91 25.33 -0.51 12.44
C ILE A 91 26.20 -1.77 12.30
N GLU A 92 25.82 -2.72 11.44
CA GLU A 92 26.73 -3.78 11.01
C GLU A 92 27.89 -3.15 10.22
N PRO A 93 29.16 -3.33 10.65
CA PRO A 93 30.28 -2.87 9.86
C PRO A 93 30.23 -3.62 8.53
N GLN A 94 30.03 -2.88 7.44
CA GLN A 94 30.32 -3.42 6.13
C GLN A 94 31.82 -3.69 6.11
N ASP A 95 32.20 -4.95 6.00
CA ASP A 95 33.53 -5.34 5.53
C ASP A 95 33.64 -4.87 4.07
N THR A 96 33.80 -3.56 3.86
CA THR A 96 34.05 -2.97 2.55
C THR A 96 35.49 -3.33 2.19
N SER A 97 35.62 -4.48 1.53
CA SER A 97 36.90 -4.98 1.02
C SER A 97 37.46 -3.98 -0.01
N LEU A 98 38.79 -3.79 0.04
CA LEU A 98 39.60 -2.98 -0.89
C LEU A 98 39.32 -3.23 -2.38
N SER A 99 38.67 -4.34 -2.73
CA SER A 99 38.19 -4.69 -4.07
C SER A 99 37.16 -3.70 -4.65
N ASP A 100 36.35 -3.06 -3.82
CA ASP A 100 35.28 -2.14 -4.28
C ASP A 100 35.84 -0.79 -4.77
N LEU A 101 37.07 -0.46 -4.38
CA LEU A 101 37.75 0.78 -4.76
C LEU A 101 38.47 0.68 -6.13
N LEU A 102 38.72 -0.54 -6.61
CA LEU A 102 39.54 -0.79 -7.81
C LEU A 102 38.70 -0.91 -9.10
N GLY A 103 37.38 -1.06 -8.98
CA GLY A 103 36.45 -1.28 -10.10
C GLY A 103 36.26 -0.08 -11.06
N ASP A 104 36.60 1.13 -10.64
CA ASP A 104 36.46 2.33 -11.49
C ASP A 104 37.60 2.48 -12.53
N ILE A 105 38.66 1.68 -12.44
CA ILE A 105 39.91 1.93 -13.19
C ILE A 105 39.91 1.26 -14.57
N TRP A 106 39.23 0.11 -14.78
CA TRP A 106 39.42 -0.71 -15.99
C TRP A 106 38.25 -0.62 -16.97
N GLY A 107 38.19 0.52 -17.66
CA GLY A 107 37.39 0.71 -18.85
C GLY A 107 37.89 -0.08 -20.08
N SER A 108 36.94 -0.70 -20.77
CA SER A 108 36.90 -1.02 -22.21
C SER A 108 38.10 -1.70 -22.88
N SER A 109 38.00 -3.02 -23.12
CA SER A 109 38.47 -3.61 -24.39
C SER A 109 37.84 -4.98 -24.70
N ASN A 110 37.33 -5.12 -25.92
CA ASN A 110 36.56 -6.26 -26.45
C ASN A 110 37.46 -7.40 -26.96
N LYS A 111 37.90 -8.29 -26.07
CA LYS A 111 38.36 -9.65 -26.43
C LYS A 111 37.96 -10.60 -25.30
N GLU A 112 37.15 -11.61 -25.59
CA GLU A 112 36.93 -12.73 -24.64
C GLU A 112 38.28 -13.46 -24.47
N PRO A 113 38.92 -13.40 -23.30
CA PRO A 113 40.21 -14.03 -23.08
C PRO A 113 40.02 -15.51 -22.73
N GLU A 114 41.01 -16.36 -23.03
CA GLU A 114 41.13 -17.68 -22.41
C GLU A 114 41.22 -17.48 -20.89
N ILE A 115 40.16 -17.88 -20.20
CA ILE A 115 39.96 -17.58 -18.78
C ILE A 115 40.77 -18.58 -17.95
N GLU A 116 41.90 -18.14 -17.36
CA GLU A 116 42.69 -18.91 -16.40
C GLU A 116 41.79 -19.47 -15.27
N PRO A 117 42.09 -20.66 -14.70
CA PRO A 117 41.27 -21.29 -13.66
C PRO A 117 41.06 -20.40 -12.42
N ALA A 118 41.95 -19.43 -12.18
CA ALA A 118 41.79 -18.39 -11.18
C ALA A 118 40.59 -17.46 -11.47
N ILE A 119 40.42 -17.04 -12.73
CA ILE A 119 39.33 -16.17 -13.18
C ILE A 119 38.00 -16.94 -13.19
N LYS A 120 38.03 -18.26 -13.43
CA LYS A 120 36.84 -19.12 -13.33
C LYS A 120 36.34 -19.23 -11.87
N LYS A 121 37.26 -19.28 -10.91
CA LYS A 121 36.97 -19.26 -9.48
C LYS A 121 36.42 -17.89 -9.03
N GLU A 122 36.90 -16.80 -9.63
CA GLU A 122 36.32 -15.47 -9.46
C GLU A 122 34.91 -15.36 -10.06
N LEU A 123 34.65 -15.95 -11.23
CA LEU A 123 33.30 -16.00 -11.83
C LEU A 123 32.31 -16.79 -10.97
N GLU A 124 32.74 -17.90 -10.36
CA GLU A 124 31.93 -18.60 -9.36
C GLU A 124 31.64 -17.72 -8.14
N GLY A 125 32.63 -16.95 -7.66
CA GLY A 125 32.45 -15.96 -6.60
C GLY A 125 31.44 -14.85 -6.97
N LEU A 126 31.53 -14.33 -8.20
CA LEU A 126 30.59 -13.33 -8.72
C LEU A 126 29.19 -13.89 -8.92
N CYS A 127 29.04 -15.12 -9.41
CA CYS A 127 27.75 -15.81 -9.49
C CYS A 127 27.15 -16.04 -8.11
N GLN A 128 27.96 -16.35 -7.10
CA GLN A 128 27.53 -16.47 -5.71
C GLN A 128 27.01 -15.13 -5.19
N LEU A 129 27.77 -14.04 -5.43
CA LEU A 129 27.39 -12.68 -5.02
C LEU A 129 26.11 -12.20 -5.73
N LEU A 130 25.94 -12.53 -7.00
CA LEU A 130 24.72 -12.26 -7.77
C LEU A 130 23.52 -13.03 -7.21
N ASN A 131 23.72 -14.28 -6.78
CA ASN A 131 22.70 -15.09 -6.10
C ASN A 131 22.37 -14.57 -4.70
N ASP A 132 23.34 -13.97 -4.00
CA ASP A 132 23.14 -13.37 -2.68
C ASP A 132 22.42 -12.02 -2.77
N LEU A 133 22.55 -11.29 -3.89
CA LEU A 133 21.82 -10.05 -4.19
C LEU A 133 20.43 -10.28 -4.83
N GLN A 134 20.18 -11.45 -5.43
CA GLN A 134 18.86 -11.86 -5.94
C GLN A 134 17.71 -11.74 -4.91
N PRO A 135 17.84 -12.17 -3.65
CA PRO A 135 16.78 -11.97 -2.65
C PRO A 135 16.52 -10.50 -2.35
N GLU A 136 17.54 -9.63 -2.36
CA GLU A 136 17.37 -8.19 -2.17
C GLU A 136 16.61 -7.55 -3.34
N ARG A 137 16.97 -7.91 -4.57
CA ARG A 137 16.26 -7.44 -5.77
C ARG A 137 14.80 -7.89 -5.77
N LYS A 138 14.53 -9.14 -5.38
CA LYS A 138 13.16 -9.65 -5.22
C LYS A 138 12.40 -8.92 -4.10
N ALA A 139 13.06 -8.58 -3.00
CA ALA A 139 12.46 -7.82 -1.90
C ALA A 139 12.07 -6.40 -2.33
N ILE A 140 12.92 -5.72 -3.10
CA ILE A 140 12.64 -4.38 -3.66
C ILE A 140 11.46 -4.43 -4.64
N VAL A 141 11.46 -5.38 -5.59
CA VAL A 141 10.37 -5.54 -6.57
C VAL A 141 9.03 -5.85 -5.89
N ASN A 142 9.01 -6.72 -4.88
CA ASN A 142 7.80 -7.03 -4.11
C ASN A 142 7.29 -5.84 -3.28
N CYS A 143 8.20 -4.97 -2.82
CA CYS A 143 7.85 -3.72 -2.14
C CYS A 143 7.14 -2.75 -3.09
N ASP A 144 7.69 -2.55 -4.29
CA ASP A 144 7.07 -1.71 -5.33
C ASP A 144 5.68 -2.21 -5.71
N ASP A 145 5.49 -3.54 -5.82
CA ASP A 145 4.20 -4.12 -6.15
C ASP A 145 3.16 -3.96 -5.03
N SER A 146 3.59 -4.05 -3.78
CA SER A 146 2.74 -3.82 -2.60
C SER A 146 2.30 -2.36 -2.50
N GLN A 147 3.23 -1.42 -2.72
CA GLN A 147 2.93 0.02 -2.76
C GLN A 147 1.97 0.37 -3.91
N LYS A 148 2.22 -0.15 -5.12
CA LYS A 148 1.30 0.02 -6.26
C LYS A 148 -0.08 -0.56 -5.99
N ARG A 149 -0.20 -1.62 -5.20
CA ARG A 149 -1.47 -2.20 -4.79
C ARG A 149 -2.22 -1.28 -3.82
N PHE A 150 -1.53 -0.73 -2.82
CA PHE A 150 -2.16 0.22 -1.89
C PHE A 150 -2.60 1.51 -2.56
N GLN A 151 -1.77 2.09 -3.44
CA GLN A 151 -2.17 3.26 -4.22
C GLN A 151 -3.41 3.01 -5.10
N ARG A 152 -3.55 1.79 -5.65
CA ARG A 152 -4.75 1.41 -6.42
C ARG A 152 -5.99 1.34 -5.53
N GLU A 153 -5.85 0.73 -4.35
CA GLU A 153 -6.93 0.65 -3.36
C GLU A 153 -7.33 2.04 -2.84
N GLU A 154 -6.36 2.89 -2.51
CA GLU A 154 -6.60 4.27 -2.06
C GLU A 154 -7.41 5.05 -3.10
N ARG A 155 -6.98 5.03 -4.36
CA ARG A 155 -7.72 5.68 -5.45
C ARG A 155 -9.13 5.11 -5.62
N HIS A 156 -9.31 3.80 -5.44
CA HIS A 156 -10.62 3.18 -5.53
C HIS A 156 -11.53 3.67 -4.39
N LEU A 157 -11.06 3.63 -3.14
CA LEU A 157 -11.80 4.09 -1.97
C LEU A 157 -12.12 5.59 -2.05
N GLN A 158 -11.18 6.42 -2.52
CA GLN A 158 -11.39 7.85 -2.71
C GLN A 158 -12.49 8.12 -3.73
N ARG A 159 -12.49 7.41 -4.88
CA ARG A 159 -13.58 7.52 -5.86
C ARG A 159 -14.93 7.12 -5.27
N THR A 160 -14.97 6.07 -4.46
CA THR A 160 -16.21 5.64 -3.78
C THR A 160 -16.72 6.74 -2.85
N ILE A 161 -15.85 7.40 -2.09
CA ILE A 161 -16.20 8.54 -1.24
C ILE A 161 -16.72 9.70 -2.09
N ASP A 162 -15.97 10.13 -3.11
CA ASP A 162 -16.31 11.28 -3.94
C ASP A 162 -17.65 11.07 -4.67
N ASN A 163 -17.86 9.88 -5.23
CA ASN A 163 -19.10 9.54 -5.91
C ASN A 163 -20.28 9.47 -4.93
N GLY A 164 -20.06 8.92 -3.74
CA GLY A 164 -21.07 8.86 -2.69
C GLY A 164 -21.49 10.25 -2.21
N LEU A 165 -20.52 11.14 -1.97
CA LEU A 165 -20.79 12.52 -1.56
C LEU A 165 -21.53 13.29 -2.67
N LYS A 166 -21.13 13.12 -3.94
CA LYS A 166 -21.86 13.70 -5.08
C LYS A 166 -23.30 13.21 -5.14
N TYR A 167 -23.52 11.92 -4.94
CA TYR A 167 -24.87 11.34 -4.90
C TYR A 167 -25.71 11.97 -3.77
N LEU A 168 -25.18 12.04 -2.55
CA LEU A 168 -25.89 12.62 -1.40
C LEU A 168 -26.21 14.10 -1.63
N GLN A 169 -25.26 14.86 -2.19
CA GLN A 169 -25.47 16.25 -2.54
C GLN A 169 -26.60 16.39 -3.57
N GLN A 170 -26.61 15.58 -4.63
CA GLN A 170 -27.67 15.60 -5.63
C GLN A 170 -29.05 15.28 -5.03
N GLN A 171 -29.14 14.34 -4.09
CA GLN A 171 -30.41 14.06 -3.42
C GLN A 171 -30.87 15.24 -2.55
N ARG A 172 -29.95 15.85 -1.81
CA ARG A 172 -30.24 17.05 -1.01
C ARG A 172 -30.72 18.21 -1.88
N ASP A 173 -30.06 18.44 -3.01
CA ASP A 173 -30.42 19.50 -3.96
C ASP A 173 -31.83 19.27 -4.55
N ARG A 174 -32.14 18.02 -4.94
CA ARG A 174 -33.48 17.63 -5.40
C ARG A 174 -34.56 17.91 -4.33
N ARG A 175 -34.28 17.62 -3.06
CA ARG A 175 -35.21 17.91 -1.95
C ARG A 175 -35.44 19.41 -1.76
N ASN A 176 -34.38 20.21 -1.91
CA ASN A 176 -34.45 21.66 -1.78
C ASN A 176 -35.06 22.36 -3.00
N GLY A 177 -35.54 21.61 -3.99
CA GLY A 177 -36.11 22.16 -5.22
C GLY A 177 -35.08 22.77 -6.17
N ALA A 178 -33.78 22.53 -5.93
CA ALA A 178 -32.73 22.89 -6.88
C ALA A 178 -32.81 21.89 -8.05
N ASN A 179 -33.47 22.31 -9.12
CA ASN A 179 -33.58 21.55 -10.34
C ASN A 179 -32.15 21.33 -10.89
N PRO A 180 -31.67 20.08 -11.07
CA PRO A 180 -30.36 19.85 -11.66
C PRO A 180 -30.44 20.35 -13.11
N GLN A 181 -29.85 21.51 -13.37
CA GLN A 181 -29.77 22.07 -14.71
C GLN A 181 -29.17 21.00 -15.63
N THR A 182 -29.93 20.75 -16.69
CA THR A 182 -29.55 20.13 -17.96
C THR A 182 -28.05 20.15 -18.17
N VAL A 183 -27.42 18.98 -18.08
CA VAL A 183 -26.13 18.77 -18.72
C VAL A 183 -26.43 18.80 -20.22
N ASP A 184 -26.17 19.95 -20.84
CA ASP A 184 -26.16 20.08 -22.30
C ASP A 184 -25.08 19.13 -22.82
N ILE A 185 -25.53 17.96 -23.29
CA ILE A 185 -24.72 17.08 -24.12
C ILE A 185 -24.74 17.72 -25.50
N GLU A 186 -23.83 18.67 -25.74
CA GLU A 186 -23.44 19.03 -27.09
C GLU A 186 -22.74 17.81 -27.72
N LEU A 187 -23.49 17.06 -28.51
CA LEU A 187 -22.95 16.09 -29.46
C LEU A 187 -22.26 16.88 -30.58
N ASN A 188 -20.93 16.92 -30.57
CA ASN A 188 -20.10 17.15 -31.75
C ASN A 188 -19.40 15.85 -32.13
#